data_AF-A0A1V1NRB6-F1
#
_entry.id   AF-A0A1V1NRB6-F1
#
_cell.length_a   1.000
_cell.length_b   1.000
_cell.length_c   1.000
_cell.angle_alpha   90.00
_cell.angle_beta   90.00
_cell.angle_gamma   90.00
#
_symmetry.space_group_name_H-M   'P 1'
#
loop_
_entity.id
_entity.type
_entity.pdbx_description
1 polymer ?
#
loop_
_entity_poly.entity_id
_entity_poly.type
_entity_poly.pdbx_seq_one_letter_code
_entity_poly.pdbx_strand_id
1 'polypeptide(L)'
;VIGAYQDDDNGAASGSVYLINRSSDRWLFTQKLFAPHGEKNDHFGFSISISQTDAVVGAPLHDGDGIDSGKTYMFPITHYTISGMIRDIHGKAIPGVKVSFTNSGISVYTNIDGFFRAKLYEGWEGKACPQGMGYEYVPSFVPYEPLNQHYLNQDFTGIRFSIAGQIRTEDNQPLSGVTLIFSPLNISTQTNETGNYIQEIDYLWDGILRPEKPGYTFVPEFTSFDMLTSNYYDVDFTAKLASYTISGIIRDSNGKALS
;
A
#
# COMPACT_ATOMS: atom_id res chain seq x y z
N VAL A 1 7.89 3.99 -26.91
CA VAL A 1 7.77 3.97 -28.38
C VAL A 1 9.06 4.50 -28.96
N ILE A 2 9.68 3.78 -29.89
CA ILE A 2 10.97 4.13 -30.51
C ILE A 2 10.81 4.10 -32.03
N GLY A 3 11.33 5.12 -32.71
CA GLY A 3 11.35 5.19 -34.17
C GLY A 3 12.66 4.64 -34.75
N ALA A 4 12.54 3.87 -35.83
CA ALA A 4 13.65 3.40 -36.66
C ALA A 4 13.32 3.75 -38.11
N TYR A 5 13.46 5.03 -38.45
CA TYR A 5 12.94 5.57 -39.71
C TYR A 5 13.67 5.10 -40.98
N GLN A 6 14.79 4.40 -40.86
CA GLN A 6 15.50 3.77 -41.99
C GLN A 6 15.45 2.25 -41.94
N ASP A 7 14.55 1.69 -41.13
CA ASP A 7 14.34 0.24 -41.08
C ASP A 7 13.83 -0.27 -42.44
N ASP A 8 14.43 -1.36 -42.92
CA ASP A 8 14.22 -1.89 -44.26
C ASP A 8 13.22 -3.05 -44.31
N ASP A 9 12.67 -3.48 -43.17
CA ASP A 9 11.92 -4.75 -43.07
C ASP A 9 10.60 -4.72 -43.87
N ASN A 10 10.06 -3.54 -44.17
CA ASN A 10 8.87 -3.35 -45.01
C ASN A 10 9.17 -2.61 -46.33
N GLY A 11 10.43 -2.60 -46.76
CA GLY A 11 10.92 -1.87 -47.93
C GLY A 11 12.09 -0.96 -47.56
N ALA A 12 12.98 -0.71 -48.53
CA ALA A 12 14.18 0.09 -48.30
C ALA A 12 13.83 1.46 -47.70
N ALA A 13 14.37 1.77 -46.53
CA ALA A 13 14.10 2.96 -45.73
C ALA A 13 12.60 3.27 -45.56
N SER A 14 11.75 2.26 -45.56
CA SER A 14 10.31 2.41 -45.31
C SER A 14 10.04 2.85 -43.87
N GLY A 15 10.93 2.47 -42.95
CA GLY A 15 10.88 2.85 -41.55
C GLY A 15 9.97 1.95 -40.71
N SER A 16 10.16 2.01 -39.40
CA SER A 16 9.42 1.20 -38.43
C SER A 16 9.28 1.91 -37.08
N VAL A 17 8.28 1.50 -36.32
CA VAL A 17 8.10 1.94 -34.93
C VAL A 17 8.03 0.72 -34.01
N TYR A 18 8.78 0.77 -32.91
CA TYR A 18 8.81 -0.27 -31.89
C TYR A 18 8.03 0.20 -30.67
N LEU A 19 6.97 -0.54 -30.32
CA LEU A 19 6.28 -0.43 -29.05
C LEU A 19 7.05 -1.24 -28.01
N ILE A 20 7.48 -0.56 -26.95
CA ILE A 20 8.16 -1.15 -25.82
C ILE A 20 7.45 -0.74 -24.53
N ASN A 21 7.18 -1.70 -23.67
CA ASN A 21 6.58 -1.49 -22.37
C ASN A 21 7.65 -1.65 -21.28
N ARG A 22 7.67 -0.74 -20.31
CA ARG A 22 8.54 -0.91 -19.14
C ARG A 22 7.83 -1.80 -18.13
N SER A 23 8.42 -2.96 -17.84
CA SER A 23 7.98 -3.86 -16.78
C SER A 23 9.05 -3.90 -15.69
N SER A 24 8.77 -3.28 -14.54
CA SER A 24 9.74 -3.08 -13.46
C SER A 24 10.97 -2.32 -14.00
N ASP A 25 12.14 -2.96 -14.06
CA ASP A 25 13.39 -2.38 -14.56
C ASP A 25 13.82 -2.89 -15.94
N ARG A 26 12.93 -3.57 -16.66
CA ARG A 26 13.19 -4.05 -18.03
C ARG A 26 12.25 -3.42 -19.03
N TRP A 27 12.77 -3.08 -20.19
CA TRP A 27 11.97 -2.76 -21.37
C TRP A 27 11.66 -4.06 -22.11
N LEU A 28 10.38 -4.36 -22.25
CA LEU A 28 9.88 -5.50 -23.00
C LEU A 28 9.42 -5.01 -24.36
N PHE A 29 9.87 -5.67 -25.43
CA PHE A 29 9.35 -5.46 -26.76
C PHE A 29 7.93 -6.00 -26.85
N THR A 30 7.01 -5.14 -27.28
CA THR A 30 5.60 -5.48 -27.41
C THR A 30 5.27 -5.79 -28.86
N GLN A 31 5.58 -4.86 -29.77
CA GLN A 31 5.17 -4.95 -31.16
C GLN A 31 6.04 -4.05 -32.04
N LYS A 32 6.25 -4.47 -33.28
CA LYS A 32 6.80 -3.65 -34.36
C LYS A 32 5.64 -3.23 -35.28
N LEU A 33 5.57 -1.93 -35.56
CA LEU A 33 4.56 -1.32 -36.42
C LEU A 33 5.22 -0.84 -37.71
N PHE A 34 4.49 -1.02 -38.80
CA PHE A 34 4.83 -0.50 -40.12
C PHE A 34 3.76 0.50 -40.55
N ALA A 35 4.12 1.44 -41.43
CA ALA A 35 3.14 2.27 -42.11
C ALA A 35 2.21 1.38 -42.96
N PRO A 36 0.88 1.45 -42.79
CA PRO A 36 -0.05 0.86 -43.74
C PRO A 36 0.15 1.47 -45.12
N HIS A 37 0.51 0.64 -46.10
CA HIS A 37 0.93 1.06 -47.44
C HIS A 37 2.18 1.95 -47.44
N GLY A 38 3.09 1.75 -46.47
CA GLY A 38 4.39 2.39 -46.48
C GLY A 38 5.26 1.83 -47.59
N GLU A 39 5.81 2.72 -48.40
CA GLU A 39 6.66 2.42 -49.53
C GLU A 39 8.13 2.71 -49.20
N LYS A 40 8.99 2.41 -50.17
CA LYS A 40 10.42 2.71 -50.09
C LYS A 40 10.65 4.21 -49.82
N ASN A 41 11.54 4.50 -48.87
CA ASN A 41 11.98 5.84 -48.45
C ASN A 41 10.96 6.68 -47.67
N ASP A 42 9.77 6.18 -47.36
CA ASP A 42 8.74 6.97 -46.65
C ASP A 42 9.17 7.45 -45.25
N HIS A 43 10.18 6.82 -44.66
CA HIS A 43 10.74 7.14 -43.35
C HIS A 43 9.70 7.13 -42.21
N PHE A 44 8.82 6.12 -42.19
CA PHE A 44 7.87 5.94 -41.09
C PHE A 44 8.59 5.80 -39.74
N GLY A 45 8.16 6.56 -38.74
CA GLY A 45 8.84 6.60 -37.44
C GLY A 45 9.88 7.70 -37.32
N PHE A 46 10.00 8.61 -38.30
CA PHE A 46 10.91 9.76 -38.25
C PHE A 46 10.61 10.72 -37.10
N SER A 47 9.33 10.98 -36.85
CA SER A 47 8.86 11.77 -35.72
C SER A 47 7.75 11.03 -34.98
N ILE A 48 7.79 11.08 -33.66
CA ILE A 48 6.81 10.41 -32.80
C ILE A 48 6.37 11.38 -31.70
N SER A 49 5.06 11.50 -31.52
CA SER A 49 4.45 12.15 -30.37
C SER A 49 3.50 11.16 -29.69
N ILE A 50 3.45 11.17 -28.36
CA ILE A 50 2.60 10.24 -27.60
C ILE A 50 1.82 11.00 -26.54
N SER A 51 0.54 10.67 -26.43
CA SER A 51 -0.37 11.10 -25.37
C SER A 51 -0.84 9.89 -24.57
N GLN A 52 -1.75 10.11 -23.62
CA GLN A 52 -2.38 9.01 -22.89
C GLN A 52 -3.35 8.19 -23.75
N THR A 53 -3.80 8.71 -24.90
CA THR A 53 -4.83 8.06 -25.72
C THR A 53 -4.34 7.71 -27.11
N ASP A 54 -3.30 8.38 -27.60
CA ASP A 54 -2.88 8.28 -28.99
C ASP A 54 -1.37 8.36 -29.11
N ALA A 55 -0.81 7.57 -30.01
CA ALA A 55 0.53 7.77 -30.55
C ALA A 55 0.39 8.29 -31.98
N VAL A 56 1.14 9.34 -32.31
CA VAL A 56 1.19 9.96 -33.63
C VAL A 56 2.57 9.74 -34.22
N VAL A 57 2.64 9.20 -35.42
CA VAL A 57 3.88 8.85 -36.12
C VAL A 57 3.92 9.52 -37.48
N GLY A 58 5.02 10.24 -37.74
CA GLY A 58 5.28 10.87 -39.03
C GLY A 58 6.05 9.98 -40.01
N ALA A 59 5.71 10.11 -41.28
CA ALA A 59 6.43 9.59 -42.45
C ALA A 59 6.61 10.76 -43.43
N PRO A 60 7.66 11.60 -43.28
CA PRO A 60 7.77 12.88 -43.97
C PRO A 60 7.99 12.75 -45.48
N LEU A 61 8.42 11.59 -45.97
CA LEU A 61 8.71 11.35 -47.39
C LEU A 61 7.65 10.44 -48.05
N HIS A 62 6.49 10.31 -47.42
CA HIS A 62 5.42 9.48 -47.98
C HIS A 62 4.80 10.13 -49.23
N ASP A 63 4.64 9.36 -50.30
CA ASP A 63 4.29 9.85 -51.63
C ASP A 63 2.78 9.81 -51.99
N GLY A 64 1.92 9.31 -51.08
CA GLY A 64 0.53 8.99 -51.41
C GLY A 64 -0.35 10.14 -51.94
N ASP A 65 -0.05 11.40 -51.59
CA ASP A 65 -0.76 12.59 -52.09
C ASP A 65 0.11 13.48 -53.00
N GLY A 66 1.29 12.99 -53.39
CA GLY A 66 2.32 13.73 -54.15
C GLY A 66 3.73 13.44 -53.62
N ILE A 67 4.74 13.72 -54.44
CA ILE A 67 6.16 13.48 -54.10
C ILE A 67 6.50 14.15 -52.77
N ASP A 68 6.99 13.37 -51.81
CA ASP A 68 7.36 13.76 -50.45
C ASP A 68 6.29 14.61 -49.75
N SER A 69 5.00 14.37 -50.07
CA SER A 69 3.87 15.10 -49.48
C SER A 69 3.74 14.87 -47.97
N GLY A 70 4.28 13.75 -47.50
CA GLY A 70 4.33 13.38 -46.10
C GLY A 70 2.99 12.86 -45.60
N LYS A 71 3.04 12.01 -44.57
CA LYS A 71 1.84 11.45 -43.96
C LYS A 71 2.01 11.30 -42.46
N THR A 72 0.88 11.37 -41.76
CA THR A 72 0.80 11.15 -40.32
C THR A 72 -0.12 9.97 -40.04
N TYR A 73 0.33 9.09 -39.16
CA TYR A 73 -0.41 7.92 -38.70
C TYR A 73 -0.74 8.08 -37.23
N MET A 74 -2.00 7.84 -36.88
CA MET A 74 -2.47 7.88 -35.50
C MET A 74 -2.83 6.47 -35.04
N PHE A 75 -2.27 6.06 -33.91
CA PHE A 75 -2.49 4.76 -33.28
C PHE A 75 -3.17 4.98 -31.93
N PRO A 76 -4.42 4.51 -31.75
CA PRO A 76 -5.07 4.60 -30.46
C PRO A 76 -4.39 3.68 -29.45
N ILE A 77 -4.24 4.16 -28.22
CA ILE A 77 -3.75 3.41 -27.07
C ILE A 77 -4.96 2.99 -26.23
N THR A 78 -5.35 1.72 -26.40
CA THR A 78 -6.45 1.13 -25.63
C THR A 78 -6.06 1.02 -24.16
N HIS A 79 -6.99 1.42 -23.28
CA HIS A 79 -6.85 1.26 -21.84
C HIS A 79 -8.01 0.45 -21.28
N TYR A 80 -7.68 -0.49 -20.41
CA TYR A 80 -8.64 -1.20 -19.58
C TYR A 80 -8.64 -0.64 -18.17
N THR A 81 -9.75 -0.86 -17.47
CA THR A 81 -9.96 -0.33 -16.12
C THR A 81 -9.90 -1.50 -15.15
N ILE A 82 -9.14 -1.35 -14.08
CA ILE A 82 -9.21 -2.20 -12.90
C ILE A 82 -9.81 -1.36 -11.76
N SER A 83 -10.91 -1.82 -11.17
CA SER A 83 -11.55 -1.11 -10.06
C SER A 83 -12.22 -2.06 -9.08
N GLY A 84 -12.29 -1.64 -7.82
CA GLY A 84 -12.95 -2.38 -6.75
C GLY A 84 -13.07 -1.55 -5.48
N MET A 85 -13.55 -2.20 -4.43
CA MET A 85 -13.73 -1.66 -3.09
C MET A 85 -12.73 -2.29 -2.13
N ILE A 86 -12.23 -1.50 -1.19
CA ILE A 86 -11.47 -1.99 -0.04
C ILE A 86 -12.26 -1.69 1.23
N ARG A 87 -12.64 -2.75 1.94
CA ARG A 87 -13.49 -2.68 3.14
C ARG A 87 -12.92 -3.52 4.26
N ASP A 88 -13.29 -3.22 5.51
CA ASP A 88 -12.96 -4.09 6.63
C ASP A 88 -13.88 -5.33 6.68
N ILE A 89 -13.64 -6.21 7.66
CA ILE A 89 -14.43 -7.43 7.89
C ILE A 89 -15.91 -7.15 8.23
N HIS A 90 -16.25 -5.92 8.61
CA HIS A 90 -17.61 -5.48 8.89
C HIS A 90 -18.25 -4.76 7.70
N GLY A 91 -17.56 -4.69 6.56
CA GLY A 91 -18.02 -4.02 5.35
C GLY A 91 -17.85 -2.49 5.36
N LYS A 92 -17.16 -1.92 6.35
CA LYS A 92 -16.87 -0.49 6.40
C LYS A 92 -15.78 -0.14 5.39
N ALA A 93 -15.98 0.93 4.64
CA ALA A 93 -14.99 1.45 3.70
C ALA A 93 -13.65 1.81 4.36
N ILE A 94 -12.54 1.46 3.71
CA ILE A 94 -11.19 1.84 4.13
C ILE A 94 -10.62 2.87 3.12
N PRO A 95 -10.66 4.18 3.43
CA PRO A 95 -10.11 5.22 2.56
C PRO A 95 -8.59 5.33 2.66
N GLY A 96 -7.95 5.87 1.61
CA GLY A 96 -6.52 6.16 1.59
C GLY A 96 -5.60 4.94 1.42
N VAL A 97 -6.15 3.75 1.13
CA VAL A 97 -5.36 2.55 0.85
C VAL A 97 -4.66 2.70 -0.49
N LYS A 98 -3.33 2.54 -0.50
CA LYS A 98 -2.54 2.54 -1.74
C LYS A 98 -2.71 1.20 -2.45
N VAL A 99 -3.13 1.22 -3.70
CA VAL A 99 -3.14 0.04 -4.58
C VAL A 99 -2.06 0.22 -5.63
N SER A 100 -1.01 -0.58 -5.55
CA SER A 100 0.11 -0.56 -6.49
C SER A 100 -0.05 -1.63 -7.56
N PHE A 101 0.16 -1.23 -8.82
CA PHE A 101 0.11 -2.11 -9.98
C PHE A 101 1.54 -2.40 -10.42
N THR A 102 1.98 -3.66 -10.26
CA THR A 102 3.33 -4.06 -10.65
C THR A 102 3.53 -3.87 -12.16
N ASN A 103 4.77 -3.70 -12.62
CA ASN A 103 5.09 -3.57 -14.05
C ASN A 103 4.46 -2.37 -14.79
N SER A 104 3.74 -1.47 -14.12
CA SER A 104 3.29 -0.19 -14.71
C SER A 104 3.87 1.04 -14.01
N GLY A 105 4.31 0.90 -12.76
CA GLY A 105 4.68 2.02 -11.91
C GLY A 105 3.49 2.85 -11.44
N ILE A 106 2.26 2.45 -11.80
CA ILE A 106 1.04 3.14 -11.40
C ILE A 106 0.66 2.73 -9.97
N SER A 107 0.26 3.71 -9.17
CA SER A 107 -0.42 3.48 -7.90
C SER A 107 -1.61 4.42 -7.80
N VAL A 108 -2.69 3.94 -7.21
CA VAL A 108 -3.90 4.72 -6.94
C VAL A 108 -4.24 4.60 -5.46
N TYR A 109 -5.14 5.45 -4.98
CA TYR A 109 -5.60 5.43 -3.59
C TYR A 109 -7.11 5.26 -3.53
N THR A 110 -7.61 4.53 -2.53
CA THR A 110 -9.05 4.45 -2.30
C THR A 110 -9.60 5.81 -1.86
N ASN A 111 -10.76 6.18 -2.37
CA ASN A 111 -11.49 7.38 -1.96
C ASN A 111 -12.19 7.19 -0.59
N ILE A 112 -13.01 8.16 -0.16
CA ILE A 112 -13.74 8.11 1.10
C ILE A 112 -14.67 6.88 1.23
N ASP A 113 -15.20 6.40 0.09
CA ASP A 113 -16.07 5.23 0.02
C ASP A 113 -15.30 3.91 -0.04
N GLY A 114 -13.96 3.95 -0.01
CA GLY A 114 -13.10 2.77 -0.15
C GLY A 114 -12.96 2.30 -1.60
N PHE A 115 -13.45 3.05 -2.59
CA PHE A 115 -13.36 2.71 -4.00
C PHE A 115 -12.01 3.11 -4.59
N PHE A 116 -11.40 2.23 -5.39
CA PHE A 116 -10.23 2.54 -6.21
C PHE A 116 -10.50 2.26 -7.69
N ARG A 117 -9.78 2.99 -8.55
CA ARG A 117 -9.81 2.78 -10.00
C ARG A 117 -8.47 3.12 -10.63
N ALA A 118 -7.94 2.19 -11.44
CA ALA A 118 -6.77 2.41 -12.29
C ALA A 118 -7.11 2.18 -13.76
N LYS A 119 -6.46 2.94 -14.64
CA LYS A 119 -6.45 2.70 -16.09
C LYS A 119 -5.07 2.16 -16.47
N LEU A 120 -5.04 1.02 -17.13
CA LEU A 120 -3.82 0.33 -17.56
C LEU A 120 -3.94 0.03 -19.06
N TYR A 121 -2.82 0.06 -19.76
CA TYR A 121 -2.79 -0.18 -21.20
C TYR A 121 -3.20 -1.63 -21.53
N GLU A 122 -3.75 -1.82 -22.72
CA GLU A 122 -4.02 -3.14 -23.29
C GLU A 122 -2.77 -4.02 -23.34
N GLY A 123 -2.89 -5.27 -22.91
CA GLY A 123 -1.79 -6.21 -22.81
C GLY A 123 -0.93 -6.04 -21.55
N TRP A 124 -1.24 -5.11 -20.63
CA TRP A 124 -0.57 -5.06 -19.33
C TRP A 124 -0.78 -6.37 -18.56
N GLU A 125 0.28 -6.88 -17.94
CA GLU A 125 0.24 -8.03 -17.03
C GLU A 125 0.95 -7.68 -15.72
N GLY A 126 0.43 -8.20 -14.61
CA GLY A 126 0.98 -7.87 -13.30
C GLY A 126 0.05 -8.18 -12.16
N LYS A 127 0.25 -7.50 -11.04
CA LYS A 127 -0.52 -7.69 -9.80
C LYS A 127 -1.04 -6.36 -9.31
N ALA A 128 -2.28 -6.34 -8.84
CA ALA A 128 -2.80 -5.27 -8.00
C ALA A 128 -2.53 -5.63 -6.53
N CYS A 129 -1.75 -4.81 -5.84
CA CYS A 129 -1.32 -5.04 -4.46
C CYS A 129 -1.79 -3.87 -3.57
N PRO A 130 -2.81 -4.06 -2.71
CA PRO A 130 -3.14 -3.08 -1.67
C PRO A 130 -2.05 -3.06 -0.59
N GLN A 131 -1.73 -1.87 -0.08
CA GLN A 131 -0.62 -1.66 0.84
C GLN A 131 -0.92 -0.55 1.86
N GLY A 132 -0.33 -0.69 3.04
CA GLY A 132 -0.31 0.34 4.09
C GLY A 132 -1.49 0.27 5.07
N MET A 133 -1.69 1.37 5.80
CA MET A 133 -2.81 1.59 6.73
C MET A 133 -2.94 0.61 7.92
N GLY A 134 -1.95 -0.25 8.13
CA GLY A 134 -1.94 -1.20 9.25
C GLY A 134 -2.92 -2.35 9.09
N TYR A 135 -3.32 -2.69 7.87
CA TYR A 135 -4.18 -3.84 7.60
C TYR A 135 -3.40 -4.96 6.93
N GLU A 136 -3.75 -6.20 7.24
CA GLU A 136 -3.54 -7.32 6.33
C GLU A 136 -4.65 -7.29 5.28
N TYR A 137 -4.29 -7.30 3.99
CA TYR A 137 -5.28 -7.33 2.92
C TYR A 137 -5.49 -8.74 2.40
N VAL A 138 -6.76 -9.12 2.23
CA VAL A 138 -7.18 -10.41 1.70
C VAL A 138 -8.05 -10.20 0.45
N PRO A 139 -7.64 -10.71 -0.72
CA PRO A 139 -6.35 -11.34 -0.99
C PRO A 139 -5.19 -10.34 -0.86
N SER A 140 -3.96 -10.80 -0.62
CA SER A 140 -2.79 -9.90 -0.51
C SER A 140 -2.41 -9.25 -1.85
N PHE A 141 -2.84 -9.86 -2.95
CA PHE A 141 -2.80 -9.30 -4.29
C PHE A 141 -3.76 -10.04 -5.22
N VAL A 142 -4.11 -9.41 -6.35
CA VAL A 142 -4.81 -10.06 -7.47
C VAL A 142 -3.90 -10.04 -8.70
N PRO A 143 -3.55 -11.21 -9.30
CA PRO A 143 -2.80 -11.26 -10.54
C PRO A 143 -3.70 -11.05 -11.77
N TYR A 144 -3.13 -10.47 -12.81
CA TYR A 144 -3.77 -10.26 -14.11
C TYR A 144 -2.83 -10.73 -15.21
N GLU A 145 -3.38 -11.57 -16.08
CA GLU A 145 -2.84 -11.85 -17.40
C GLU A 145 -3.01 -10.61 -18.31
N PRO A 146 -2.33 -10.56 -19.48
CA PRO A 146 -2.41 -9.43 -20.40
C PRO A 146 -3.84 -8.91 -20.59
N LEU A 147 -4.09 -7.66 -20.19
CA LEU A 147 -5.44 -7.10 -20.19
C LEU A 147 -6.02 -7.02 -21.60
N ASN A 148 -7.23 -7.55 -21.75
CA ASN A 148 -8.03 -7.49 -22.97
C ASN A 148 -9.49 -7.03 -22.70
N GLN A 149 -9.80 -6.64 -21.47
CA GLN A 149 -11.11 -6.19 -21.03
C GLN A 149 -11.03 -5.42 -19.71
N HIS A 150 -12.12 -4.75 -19.31
CA HIS A 150 -12.24 -4.15 -17.99
C HIS A 150 -12.42 -5.21 -16.90
N TYR A 151 -11.79 -5.00 -15.74
CA TYR A 151 -11.91 -5.82 -14.55
C TYR A 151 -12.53 -4.98 -13.43
N LEU A 152 -13.81 -5.21 -13.16
CA LEU A 152 -14.58 -4.48 -12.15
C LEU A 152 -14.81 -5.35 -10.91
N ASN A 153 -15.14 -4.73 -9.78
CA ASN A 153 -15.37 -5.42 -8.50
C ASN A 153 -14.15 -6.25 -8.03
N GLN A 154 -12.97 -5.70 -8.24
CA GLN A 154 -11.69 -6.29 -7.83
C GLN A 154 -11.43 -5.91 -6.36
N ASP A 155 -12.20 -6.53 -5.47
CA ASP A 155 -12.34 -6.09 -4.10
C ASP A 155 -11.27 -6.70 -3.18
N PHE A 156 -10.98 -6.00 -2.08
CA PHE A 156 -10.09 -6.46 -1.02
C PHE A 156 -10.73 -6.26 0.35
N THR A 157 -10.42 -7.16 1.28
CA THR A 157 -10.79 -7.03 2.69
C THR A 157 -9.56 -6.67 3.53
N GLY A 158 -9.61 -5.55 4.24
CA GLY A 158 -8.60 -5.18 5.23
C GLY A 158 -8.92 -5.78 6.59
N ILE A 159 -7.96 -6.46 7.19
CA ILE A 159 -8.06 -7.09 8.51
C ILE A 159 -7.10 -6.37 9.46
N ARG A 160 -7.61 -5.92 10.60
CA ARG A 160 -6.82 -5.45 11.74
C ARG A 160 -6.85 -6.49 12.85
N PHE A 161 -5.83 -6.45 13.69
CA PHE A 161 -5.70 -7.37 14.81
C PHE A 161 -5.90 -6.63 16.13
N SER A 162 -6.41 -7.33 17.12
CA SER A 162 -6.69 -6.77 18.43
C SER A 162 -5.79 -7.40 19.49
N ILE A 163 -5.30 -6.55 20.38
CA ILE A 163 -4.69 -6.95 21.65
C ILE A 163 -5.68 -6.58 22.75
N ALA A 164 -6.07 -7.57 23.54
CA ALA A 164 -7.01 -7.45 24.64
C ALA A 164 -6.54 -8.28 25.83
N GLY A 165 -7.12 -7.98 26.98
CA GLY A 165 -6.89 -8.70 28.21
C GLY A 165 -7.61 -8.04 29.37
N GLN A 166 -7.25 -8.47 30.57
CA GLN A 166 -7.79 -8.00 31.83
C GLN A 166 -6.67 -7.67 32.81
N ILE A 167 -6.87 -6.59 33.58
CA ILE A 167 -5.97 -6.22 34.67
C ILE A 167 -6.69 -6.37 36.01
N ARG A 168 -6.06 -7.12 36.91
CA ARG A 168 -6.58 -7.40 38.25
C ARG A 168 -5.52 -7.11 39.31
N THR A 169 -5.92 -6.84 40.54
CA THR A 169 -5.01 -6.74 41.68
C THR A 169 -4.53 -8.13 42.14
N GLU A 170 -3.53 -8.18 43.03
CA GLU A 170 -3.08 -9.43 43.67
C GLU A 170 -4.24 -10.20 44.36
N ASP A 171 -5.28 -9.51 44.83
CA ASP A 171 -6.49 -10.10 45.41
C ASP A 171 -7.59 -10.44 44.37
N ASN A 172 -7.20 -10.53 43.10
CA ASN A 172 -8.06 -10.87 41.96
C ASN A 172 -9.22 -9.89 41.69
N GLN A 173 -9.16 -8.67 42.26
CA GLN A 173 -10.16 -7.63 42.01
C GLN A 173 -9.87 -6.93 40.69
N PRO A 174 -10.89 -6.64 39.85
CA PRO A 174 -10.67 -5.90 38.61
C PRO A 174 -10.13 -4.50 38.91
N LEU A 175 -9.16 -4.05 38.12
CA LEU A 175 -8.58 -2.71 38.25
C LEU A 175 -8.91 -1.85 37.03
N SER A 176 -9.81 -0.88 37.21
CA SER A 176 -10.21 0.06 36.17
C SER A 176 -9.27 1.25 36.02
N GLY A 177 -9.28 1.92 34.87
CA GLY A 177 -8.49 3.11 34.58
C GLY A 177 -6.97 2.91 34.67
N VAL A 178 -6.47 1.72 34.35
CA VAL A 178 -5.05 1.50 34.03
C VAL A 178 -4.85 1.94 32.59
N THR A 179 -3.83 2.76 32.33
CA THR A 179 -3.47 3.19 30.97
C THR A 179 -2.52 2.19 30.37
N LEU A 180 -2.81 1.73 29.16
CA LEU A 180 -2.03 0.73 28.43
C LEU A 180 -1.37 1.40 27.24
N ILE A 181 -0.06 1.46 27.24
CA ILE A 181 0.75 2.18 26.26
C ILE A 181 1.36 1.19 25.27
N PHE A 182 1.14 1.44 23.98
CA PHE A 182 1.68 0.65 22.87
C PHE A 182 2.85 1.41 22.24
N SER A 183 4.07 0.91 22.42
CA SER A 183 5.30 1.52 21.90
C SER A 183 5.87 0.65 20.79
N PRO A 184 6.30 1.22 19.64
CA PRO A 184 6.55 2.65 19.39
C PRO A 184 5.36 3.44 18.81
N LEU A 185 4.15 2.86 18.72
CA LEU A 185 2.99 3.53 18.11
C LEU A 185 2.57 4.81 18.85
N ASN A 186 2.93 4.95 20.13
CA ASN A 186 2.55 6.08 21.00
C ASN A 186 1.03 6.27 21.10
N ILE A 187 0.28 5.16 21.01
CA ILE A 187 -1.16 5.13 21.29
C ILE A 187 -1.40 4.48 22.65
N SER A 188 -2.57 4.76 23.23
CA SER A 188 -2.97 4.12 24.49
C SER A 188 -4.46 3.84 24.56
N THR A 189 -4.80 2.85 25.38
CA THR A 189 -6.18 2.53 25.79
C THR A 189 -6.27 2.46 27.32
N GLN A 190 -7.48 2.34 27.86
CA GLN A 190 -7.69 2.17 29.30
C GLN A 190 -8.58 0.97 29.59
N THR A 191 -8.31 0.32 30.71
CA THR A 191 -9.19 -0.72 31.26
C THR A 191 -10.52 -0.11 31.71
N ASN A 192 -11.64 -0.75 31.36
CA ASN A 192 -12.98 -0.38 31.80
C ASN A 192 -13.24 -0.74 33.28
N GLU A 193 -14.47 -0.54 33.77
CA GLU A 193 -14.88 -0.85 35.16
C GLU A 193 -14.66 -2.31 35.57
N THR A 194 -14.69 -3.24 34.59
CA THR A 194 -14.43 -4.67 34.80
C THR A 194 -12.95 -5.04 34.66
N GLY A 195 -12.06 -4.07 34.51
CA GLY A 195 -10.62 -4.29 34.31
C GLY A 195 -10.24 -4.76 32.91
N ASN A 196 -11.19 -4.87 31.98
CA ASN A 196 -10.96 -5.35 30.62
C ASN A 196 -10.52 -4.21 29.70
N TYR A 197 -9.70 -4.52 28.71
CA TYR A 197 -9.30 -3.60 27.66
C TYR A 197 -9.25 -4.32 26.30
N ILE A 198 -9.39 -3.55 25.23
CA ILE A 198 -9.15 -4.00 23.86
C ILE A 198 -8.61 -2.83 23.05
N GLN A 199 -7.63 -3.10 22.19
CA GLN A 199 -7.07 -2.13 21.27
C GLN A 199 -6.82 -2.81 19.91
N GLU A 200 -7.32 -2.21 18.84
CA GLU A 200 -6.91 -2.57 17.48
C GLU A 200 -5.51 -2.03 17.20
N ILE A 201 -4.67 -2.88 16.62
CA ILE A 201 -3.26 -2.65 16.35
C ILE A 201 -2.98 -3.01 14.89
N ASP A 202 -2.04 -2.27 14.32
CA ASP A 202 -1.63 -2.42 12.93
C ASP A 202 -1.00 -3.80 12.67
N TYR A 203 -1.32 -4.38 11.52
CA TYR A 203 -0.71 -5.63 11.03
C TYR A 203 0.83 -5.52 10.94
N LEU A 204 1.52 -6.59 11.32
CA LEU A 204 2.99 -6.70 11.44
C LEU A 204 3.62 -5.73 12.45
N TRP A 205 2.82 -5.15 13.36
CA TRP A 205 3.37 -4.34 14.43
C TRP A 205 4.34 -5.14 15.30
N ASP A 206 5.50 -4.55 15.56
CA ASP A 206 6.55 -5.01 16.47
C ASP A 206 6.71 -3.96 17.58
N GLY A 207 6.64 -4.40 18.83
CA GLY A 207 6.71 -3.49 19.96
C GLY A 207 6.33 -4.10 21.30
N ILE A 208 6.03 -3.21 22.24
CA ILE A 208 5.66 -3.59 23.61
C ILE A 208 4.36 -2.94 24.04
N LEU A 209 3.62 -3.68 24.87
CA LEU A 209 2.48 -3.18 25.63
C LEU A 209 2.88 -3.04 27.10
N ARG A 210 2.70 -1.83 27.65
CA ARG A 210 3.05 -1.50 29.04
C ARG A 210 1.88 -0.87 29.78
N PRO A 211 1.41 -1.44 30.91
CA PRO A 211 0.43 -0.82 31.78
C PRO A 211 1.05 0.25 32.69
N GLU A 212 0.31 1.32 32.94
CA GLU A 212 0.68 2.41 33.83
C GLU A 212 -0.53 2.89 34.65
N LYS A 213 -0.34 2.98 35.96
CA LYS A 213 -1.29 3.62 36.88
C LYS A 213 -0.54 4.12 38.12
N PRO A 214 -0.66 5.41 38.48
CA PRO A 214 -0.03 5.94 39.68
C PRO A 214 -0.38 5.12 40.93
N GLY A 215 0.62 4.82 41.75
CA GLY A 215 0.45 4.00 42.95
C GLY A 215 0.43 2.48 42.71
N TYR A 216 0.65 2.01 41.48
CA TYR A 216 0.72 0.58 41.15
C TYR A 216 1.99 0.23 40.37
N THR A 217 2.48 -0.99 40.58
CA THR A 217 3.40 -1.71 39.68
C THR A 217 2.66 -2.90 39.05
N PHE A 218 3.18 -3.43 37.94
CA PHE A 218 2.50 -4.49 37.19
C PHE A 218 3.42 -5.67 36.93
N VAL A 219 2.83 -6.87 36.90
CA VAL A 219 3.50 -8.14 36.57
C VAL A 219 2.71 -8.85 35.47
N PRO A 220 3.32 -9.14 34.30
CA PRO A 220 4.65 -8.68 33.90
C PRO A 220 4.71 -7.13 33.80
N GLU A 221 5.91 -6.54 33.76
CA GLU A 221 6.04 -5.08 33.61
C GLU A 221 5.60 -4.61 32.21
N PHE A 222 5.80 -5.46 31.21
CA PHE A 222 5.37 -5.27 29.82
C PHE A 222 5.27 -6.64 29.13
N THR A 223 4.56 -6.66 28.00
CA THR A 223 4.51 -7.81 27.08
C THR A 223 5.04 -7.38 25.72
N SER A 224 5.95 -8.16 25.13
CA SER A 224 6.52 -7.90 23.80
C SER A 224 5.79 -8.69 22.71
N PHE A 225 5.65 -8.08 21.53
CA PHE A 225 5.07 -8.68 20.34
C PHE A 225 6.07 -8.54 19.19
N ASP A 226 6.33 -9.65 18.51
CA ASP A 226 7.11 -9.69 17.27
C ASP A 226 6.14 -9.95 16.12
N MET A 227 5.98 -8.97 15.23
CA MET A 227 5.08 -9.00 14.07
C MET A 227 3.66 -9.52 14.38
N LEU A 228 2.76 -8.61 14.74
CA LEU A 228 1.37 -8.95 15.03
C LEU A 228 0.64 -9.49 13.78
N THR A 229 0.29 -10.78 13.81
CA THR A 229 -0.35 -11.52 12.69
C THR A 229 -1.67 -12.19 13.09
N SER A 230 -2.08 -12.05 14.35
CA SER A 230 -3.32 -12.63 14.89
C SER A 230 -3.83 -11.80 16.07
N ASN A 231 -5.09 -12.03 16.47
CA ASN A 231 -5.63 -11.46 17.70
C ASN A 231 -5.03 -12.13 18.94
N TYR A 232 -4.86 -11.35 20.02
CA TYR A 232 -4.45 -11.82 21.34
C TYR A 232 -5.47 -11.31 22.36
N TYR A 233 -6.20 -12.22 23.02
CA TYR A 233 -7.29 -11.84 23.92
C TYR A 233 -6.98 -12.00 25.42
N ASP A 234 -5.87 -12.65 25.75
CA ASP A 234 -5.49 -13.02 27.12
C ASP A 234 -4.18 -12.35 27.55
N VAL A 235 -3.97 -11.10 27.15
CA VAL A 235 -2.77 -10.33 27.50
C VAL A 235 -2.99 -9.65 28.84
N ASP A 236 -2.89 -10.43 29.91
CA ASP A 236 -3.26 -10.00 31.25
C ASP A 236 -2.08 -9.42 32.04
N PHE A 237 -2.40 -8.55 33.00
CA PHE A 237 -1.44 -8.01 33.96
C PHE A 237 -1.99 -8.09 35.38
N THR A 238 -1.12 -8.40 36.34
CA THR A 238 -1.43 -8.31 37.77
C THR A 238 -0.88 -7.01 38.34
N ALA A 239 -1.75 -6.20 38.92
CA ALA A 239 -1.42 -4.93 39.56
C ALA A 239 -1.12 -5.11 41.04
N LYS A 240 -0.04 -4.49 41.49
CA LYS A 240 0.43 -4.49 42.88
C LYS A 240 0.55 -3.05 43.38
N LEU A 241 0.11 -2.77 44.61
CA LEU A 241 0.31 -1.44 45.19
C LEU A 241 1.81 -1.13 45.30
N ALA A 242 2.22 0.00 44.75
CA ALA A 242 3.59 0.49 44.85
C ALA A 242 3.86 0.88 46.31
N SER A 243 4.67 0.07 47.00
CA SER A 243 5.12 0.39 48.36
C SER A 243 6.27 1.39 48.29
N TYR A 244 6.04 2.62 48.73
CA TYR A 244 7.10 3.60 48.92
C TYR A 244 7.61 3.51 50.35
N THR A 245 8.89 3.21 50.53
CA THR A 245 9.52 3.32 51.86
C THR A 245 9.95 4.77 52.04
N ILE A 246 9.32 5.49 52.98
CA ILE A 246 9.80 6.80 53.40
C ILE A 246 10.77 6.58 54.54
N SER A 247 12.06 6.85 54.30
CA SER A 247 13.10 6.87 55.34
C SER A 247 13.56 8.29 55.60
N GLY A 248 13.64 8.68 56.87
CA GLY A 248 14.16 9.97 57.31
C GLY A 248 14.82 9.85 58.68
N ILE A 249 15.69 10.82 59.00
CA ILE A 249 16.31 10.92 60.32
C ILE A 249 15.57 12.02 61.07
N ILE A 250 14.91 11.70 62.18
CA ILE A 250 14.34 12.71 63.08
C ILE A 250 15.53 13.35 63.81
N ARG A 251 15.62 14.69 63.78
CA ARG A 251 16.68 15.44 64.46
C ARG A 251 16.09 16.34 65.55
N ASP A 252 16.81 16.53 66.64
CA ASP A 252 16.45 17.50 67.68
C ASP A 252 16.67 18.95 67.20
N SER A 253 16.36 19.92 68.07
CA SER A 253 16.56 21.36 67.79
C SER A 253 18.02 21.76 67.57
N ASN A 254 18.97 20.87 67.87
CA ASN A 254 20.41 21.05 67.68
C ASN A 254 20.94 20.25 66.47
N GLY A 255 20.05 19.62 65.69
CA GLY A 255 20.41 18.84 64.50
C GLY A 255 20.96 17.45 64.80
N LYS A 256 20.93 16.96 66.05
CA LYS A 256 21.37 15.61 66.40
C LYS A 256 20.30 14.60 66.03
N ALA A 257 20.71 13.53 65.34
CA ALA A 257 19.82 12.41 65.05
C ALA A 257 19.28 11.79 66.34
N LEU A 258 17.96 11.72 66.46
CA LEU A 258 17.26 10.97 67.48
C LEU A 258 17.18 9.51 66.99
N SER A 259 17.74 8.60 67.78
CA SER A 259 17.70 7.14 67.56
C SER A 259 16.37 6.56 68.04
#